data_AF-A0A544TGL5-F1
#
_entry.id   AF-A0A544TGL5-F1
#
_cell.length_a   1.000
_cell.length_b   1.000
_cell.length_c   1.000
_cell.angle_alpha   90.00
_cell.angle_beta   90.00
_cell.angle_gamma   90.00
#
_symmetry.space_group_name_H-M   'P 1'
#
loop_
_entity.id
_entity.type
_entity.pdbx_description
1 polymer ?
#
loop_
_entity_poly.entity_id
_entity_poly.type
_entity_poly.pdbx_seq_one_letter_code
_entity_poly.pdbx_strand_id
1 'polypeptide(L)'
;MQEDLYSASITDEYIEKTKSYNLSSLFIAAFFGQIIAITALGLQNAIWLKVEKKILYKLITVSASLFLFKIYLTYAITHQIIDLDESYIKIIGRVIGIVTFIIYYNYLNGIFKEHMSLNGKTQSLVLPGIIWCTIGIAIEFFTINFISSI
;
A
#
# COMPACT_ATOMS: atom_id res chain seq x y z
N MET A 1 25.30 3.89 -52.58
CA MET A 1 24.37 3.08 -51.78
C MET A 1 25.01 2.92 -50.41
N GLN A 2 24.84 3.92 -49.54
CA GLN A 2 25.41 3.92 -48.19
C GLN A 2 24.38 3.29 -47.27
N GLU A 3 24.74 2.18 -46.66
CA GLU A 3 23.95 1.49 -45.65
C GLU A 3 23.78 2.41 -44.44
N ASP A 4 22.52 2.59 -44.06
CA ASP A 4 22.08 3.38 -42.93
C ASP A 4 22.40 2.60 -41.63
N LEU A 5 23.69 2.56 -41.27
CA LEU A 5 24.26 1.90 -40.09
C LEU A 5 23.80 2.51 -38.74
N TYR A 6 22.93 3.52 -38.79
CA TYR A 6 22.34 4.19 -37.64
C TYR A 6 20.81 4.03 -37.57
N SER A 7 20.24 3.01 -38.22
CA SER A 7 18.88 2.61 -37.89
C SER A 7 18.82 2.22 -36.41
N ALA A 8 18.03 2.97 -35.65
CA ALA A 8 17.93 2.86 -34.20
C ALA A 8 17.59 1.42 -33.80
N SER A 9 18.59 0.67 -33.34
CA SER A 9 18.45 -0.69 -32.80
C SER A 9 17.63 -0.76 -31.50
N ILE A 10 16.97 0.33 -31.10
CA ILE A 10 16.02 0.34 -30.00
C ILE A 10 14.64 0.15 -30.61
N THR A 11 14.36 -1.07 -31.05
CA THR A 11 13.00 -1.53 -31.27
C THR A 11 12.29 -1.38 -29.92
N ASP A 12 11.31 -0.49 -29.85
CA ASP A 12 10.46 -0.15 -28.69
C ASP A 12 9.68 -1.36 -28.09
N GLU A 13 9.99 -2.58 -28.54
CA GLU A 13 9.21 -3.80 -28.39
C GLU A 13 9.55 -4.61 -27.13
N TYR A 14 10.65 -4.33 -26.42
CA TYR A 14 11.09 -5.23 -25.33
C TYR A 14 11.62 -4.56 -24.06
N ILE A 15 11.36 -3.27 -23.84
CA ILE A 15 11.53 -2.68 -22.52
C ILE A 15 10.19 -2.80 -21.81
N GLU A 16 10.11 -3.74 -20.87
CA GLU A 16 8.97 -3.89 -19.97
C GLU A 16 8.71 -2.55 -19.26
N LYS A 17 7.79 -1.74 -19.79
CA LYS A 17 7.49 -0.40 -19.25
C LYS A 17 7.04 -0.59 -17.81
N THR A 18 7.83 -0.09 -16.88
CA THR A 18 7.51 -0.06 -15.45
C THR A 18 6.15 0.61 -15.29
N LYS A 19 5.32 0.06 -14.41
CA LYS A 19 4.00 0.59 -14.10
C LYS A 19 4.06 1.16 -12.70
N SER A 20 3.20 2.11 -12.39
CA SER A 20 3.02 2.55 -11.00
C SER A 20 1.63 3.12 -10.83
N TYR A 21 1.11 3.12 -9.62
CA TYR A 21 0.00 3.96 -9.26
C TYR A 21 0.50 5.37 -8.93
N ASN A 22 -0.39 6.36 -9.00
CA ASN A 22 -0.11 7.66 -8.42
C ASN A 22 0.09 7.48 -6.90
N LEU A 23 1.26 7.86 -6.38
CA LEU A 23 1.59 7.66 -4.98
C LEU A 23 0.61 8.38 -4.04
N SER A 24 0.11 9.55 -4.42
CA SER A 24 -0.85 10.30 -3.62
C SER A 24 -2.22 9.63 -3.53
N SER A 25 -2.63 8.86 -4.55
CA SER A 25 -3.92 8.16 -4.48
C SER A 25 -3.91 6.98 -3.51
N LEU A 26 -2.73 6.44 -3.16
CA LEU A 26 -2.59 5.42 -2.12
C LEU A 26 -3.04 5.92 -0.74
N PHE A 27 -3.02 7.24 -0.49
CA PHE A 27 -3.56 7.82 0.73
C PHE A 27 -5.05 7.49 0.91
N ILE A 28 -5.83 7.53 -0.17
CA ILE A 28 -7.26 7.21 -0.14
C ILE A 28 -7.46 5.75 0.30
N ALA A 29 -6.66 4.84 -0.25
CA ALA A 29 -6.69 3.43 0.16
C ALA A 29 -6.35 3.25 1.64
N ALA A 30 -5.34 3.97 2.13
CA ALA A 30 -4.96 3.95 3.53
C ALA A 30 -6.03 4.56 4.45
N PHE A 31 -6.72 5.60 4.01
CA PHE A 31 -7.73 6.26 4.81
C PHE A 31 -9.01 5.43 4.95
N PHE A 32 -9.50 4.86 3.84
CA PHE A 32 -10.74 4.09 3.81
C PHE A 32 -10.55 2.59 4.08
N GLY A 33 -9.58 1.98 3.41
CA GLY A 33 -9.27 0.56 3.53
C GLY A 33 -8.20 0.22 4.57
N GLN A 34 -7.70 1.23 5.27
CA GLN A 34 -6.72 1.10 6.34
C GLN A 34 -5.47 0.33 5.92
N ILE A 35 -4.81 -0.31 6.90
CA ILE A 35 -3.57 -1.04 6.73
C ILE A 35 -3.65 -2.14 5.67
N ILE A 36 -4.78 -2.83 5.52
CA ILE A 36 -4.92 -3.90 4.53
C ILE A 36 -4.82 -3.33 3.11
N ALA A 37 -5.64 -2.33 2.79
CA ALA A 37 -5.70 -1.80 1.43
C ALA A 37 -4.39 -1.12 1.02
N ILE A 38 -3.79 -0.32 1.91
CA ILE A 38 -2.50 0.31 1.64
C ILE A 38 -1.37 -0.71 1.50
N THR A 39 -1.38 -1.79 2.29
CA THR A 39 -0.36 -2.84 2.18
C THR A 39 -0.45 -3.55 0.83
N ALA A 40 -1.65 -3.95 0.42
CA ALA A 40 -1.86 -4.64 -0.85
C ALA A 40 -1.49 -3.76 -2.05
N LEU A 41 -2.04 -2.55 -2.13
CA LEU A 41 -1.80 -1.63 -3.23
C LEU A 41 -0.38 -1.05 -3.21
N GLY A 42 0.15 -0.78 -2.02
CA GLY A 42 1.53 -0.32 -1.84
C GLY A 42 2.55 -1.37 -2.25
N LEU A 43 2.34 -2.65 -1.91
CA LEU A 43 3.21 -3.75 -2.36
C LEU A 43 3.09 -3.97 -3.86
N GLN A 44 1.87 -3.96 -4.41
CA GLN A 44 1.67 -4.06 -5.85
C GLN A 44 2.41 -2.93 -6.59
N ASN A 45 2.31 -1.71 -6.07
CA ASN A 45 3.03 -0.56 -6.62
C ASN A 45 4.55 -0.74 -6.52
N ALA A 46 5.05 -1.23 -5.38
CA ALA A 46 6.46 -1.47 -5.17
C ALA A 46 7.03 -2.54 -6.12
N ILE A 47 6.27 -3.62 -6.35
CA ILE A 47 6.62 -4.67 -7.31
C ILE A 47 6.65 -4.11 -8.74
N TRP A 48 5.66 -3.29 -9.11
CA TRP A 48 5.64 -2.67 -10.44
C TRP A 48 6.77 -1.66 -10.68
N LEU A 49 7.20 -0.97 -9.62
CA LEU A 49 8.38 -0.11 -9.59
C LEU A 49 9.70 -0.90 -9.52
N LYS A 50 9.66 -2.24 -9.54
CA LYS A 50 10.83 -3.13 -9.48
C LYS A 50 11.73 -2.86 -8.27
N VAL A 51 11.12 -2.47 -7.14
CA VAL A 51 11.80 -2.23 -5.87
C VAL A 51 12.53 -3.51 -5.41
N GLU A 52 13.71 -3.33 -4.80
CA GLU A 52 14.51 -4.45 -4.30
C GLU A 52 13.72 -5.35 -3.34
N LYS A 53 13.93 -6.67 -3.44
CA LYS A 53 13.27 -7.67 -2.56
C LYS A 53 13.50 -7.38 -1.08
N LYS A 54 14.68 -6.87 -0.70
CA LYS A 54 14.98 -6.48 0.69
C LYS A 54 14.02 -5.41 1.20
N ILE A 55 13.68 -4.42 0.36
CA ILE A 55 12.73 -3.35 0.72
C ILE A 55 11.31 -3.90 0.76
N LEU A 56 10.92 -4.76 -0.19
CA LEU A 56 9.62 -5.44 -0.16
C LEU A 56 9.42 -6.22 1.15
N TYR A 57 10.41 -7.02 1.56
CA TYR A 57 10.35 -7.74 2.83
C TYR A 57 10.22 -6.79 4.03
N LYS A 58 10.97 -5.68 4.05
CA LYS A 58 10.82 -4.65 5.11
C LYS A 58 9.40 -4.08 5.16
N LEU A 59 8.82 -3.74 4.01
CA LEU A 59 7.45 -3.21 3.94
C LEU A 59 6.41 -4.22 4.44
N ILE A 60 6.57 -5.51 4.06
CA ILE A 60 5.71 -6.60 4.55
C ILE A 60 5.86 -6.75 6.07
N THR A 61 7.09 -6.83 6.58
CA THR A 61 7.35 -7.02 8.02
C THR A 61 6.78 -5.86 8.84
N VAL A 62 6.99 -4.61 8.42
CA VAL A 62 6.45 -3.44 9.11
C VAL A 62 4.92 -3.43 9.08
N SER A 63 4.31 -3.75 7.94
CA SER A 63 2.85 -3.82 7.82
C SER A 63 2.25 -4.92 8.68
N ALA A 64 2.86 -6.11 8.70
CA ALA A 64 2.44 -7.21 9.57
C ALA A 64 2.57 -6.83 11.05
N SER A 65 3.67 -6.17 11.44
CA SER A 65 3.87 -5.70 12.82
C SER A 65 2.82 -4.66 13.24
N LEU A 66 2.54 -3.67 12.38
CA LEU A 66 1.50 -2.67 12.63
C LEU A 66 0.09 -3.29 12.69
N PHE A 67 -0.17 -4.33 11.88
CA PHE A 67 -1.44 -5.04 11.92
C PHE A 67 -1.63 -5.82 13.22
N LEU A 68 -0.60 -6.53 13.68
CA LEU A 68 -0.63 -7.21 14.98
C LEU A 68 -0.76 -6.22 16.14
N PHE A 69 -0.06 -5.09 16.07
CA PHE A 69 -0.21 -4.01 17.06
C PHE A 69 -1.63 -3.46 17.10
N LYS A 70 -2.28 -3.27 15.94
CA LYS A 70 -3.69 -2.89 15.86
C LYS A 70 -4.58 -3.92 16.57
N ILE A 71 -4.40 -5.21 16.27
CA ILE A 71 -5.17 -6.30 16.90
C ILE A 71 -5.03 -6.26 18.43
N TYR A 72 -3.80 -6.09 18.93
CA TYR A 72 -3.53 -5.99 20.36
C TYR A 72 -4.25 -4.79 21.00
N LEU A 73 -4.21 -3.61 20.36
CA LEU A 73 -4.94 -2.43 20.84
C LEU A 73 -6.45 -2.65 20.85
N THR A 74 -7.01 -3.22 19.78
CA THR A 74 -8.44 -3.55 19.72
C THR A 74 -8.82 -4.49 20.86
N TYR A 75 -8.03 -5.55 21.10
CA TYR A 75 -8.25 -6.47 22.21
C TYR A 75 -8.22 -5.76 23.57
N ALA A 76 -7.20 -4.93 23.81
CA ALA A 76 -7.04 -4.21 25.07
C ALA A 76 -8.18 -3.22 25.35
N ILE A 77 -8.71 -2.56 24.32
CA ILE A 77 -9.86 -1.64 24.45
C ILE A 77 -11.14 -2.42 24.71
N THR A 78 -11.44 -3.46 23.92
CA THR A 78 -12.66 -4.26 24.07
C THR A 78 -12.76 -4.95 25.43
N HIS A 79 -11.62 -5.36 26.02
CA HIS A 79 -11.58 -6.00 27.33
C HIS A 79 -11.39 -5.02 28.51
N GLN A 80 -11.54 -3.71 28.27
CA GLN A 80 -11.38 -2.65 29.28
C GLN A 80 -10.02 -2.68 30.01
N ILE A 81 -8.98 -3.24 29.39
CA ILE A 81 -7.59 -3.15 29.87
C ILE A 81 -7.09 -1.71 29.72
N ILE A 82 -7.57 -1.03 28.68
CA ILE A 82 -7.37 0.40 28.44
C ILE A 82 -8.74 1.08 28.56
N ASP A 83 -8.84 2.11 29.40
CA ASP A 83 -10.05 2.92 29.59
C ASP A 83 -10.25 3.88 28.41
N LEU A 84 -10.68 3.33 27.29
CA LEU A 84 -11.07 4.05 26.08
C LEU A 84 -12.39 3.48 25.58
N ASP A 85 -13.24 4.36 25.05
CA ASP A 85 -14.46 3.94 24.37
C ASP A 85 -14.12 3.16 23.09
N GLU A 86 -14.88 2.10 22.81
CA GLU A 86 -14.78 1.30 21.59
C GLU A 86 -14.92 2.15 20.31
N SER A 87 -15.58 3.32 20.40
CA SER A 87 -15.65 4.29 19.30
C SER A 87 -14.26 4.73 18.78
N TYR A 88 -13.23 4.69 19.63
CA TYR A 88 -11.84 5.00 19.26
C TYR A 88 -11.15 3.92 18.42
N ILE A 89 -11.65 2.68 18.41
CA ILE A 89 -11.05 1.58 17.62
C ILE A 89 -10.98 1.95 16.13
N LYS A 90 -12.04 2.57 15.61
CA LYS A 90 -12.09 3.05 14.21
C LYS A 90 -11.08 4.16 13.93
N ILE A 91 -10.89 5.06 14.90
CA ILE A 91 -9.95 6.18 14.77
C ILE A 91 -8.52 5.64 14.76
N ILE A 92 -8.19 4.73 15.68
CA ILE A 92 -6.89 4.06 15.75
C ILE A 92 -6.60 3.32 14.45
N GLY A 93 -7.58 2.59 13.89
CA GLY A 93 -7.46 1.92 12.61
C GLY A 93 -7.07 2.86 11.46
N ARG A 94 -7.70 4.03 11.37
CA ARG A 94 -7.37 5.07 10.38
C ARG A 94 -5.98 5.66 10.61
N VAL A 95 -5.62 5.98 11.86
CA VAL A 95 -4.29 6.51 12.20
C VAL A 95 -3.20 5.52 11.80
N ILE A 96 -3.36 4.24 12.14
CA ILE A 96 -2.43 3.18 11.74
C ILE A 96 -2.37 3.07 10.21
N GLY A 97 -3.51 3.12 9.52
CA GLY A 97 -3.55 3.16 8.05
C GLY A 97 -2.73 4.31 7.46
N ILE A 98 -2.90 5.53 7.98
CA ILE A 98 -2.16 6.73 7.55
C ILE A 98 -0.66 6.58 7.84
N VAL A 99 -0.29 6.06 9.01
CA VAL A 99 1.12 5.78 9.36
C VAL A 99 1.72 4.79 8.36
N THR A 100 1.00 3.70 8.04
CA THR A 100 1.43 2.75 7.01
C THR A 100 1.59 3.46 5.66
N PHE A 101 0.67 4.32 5.26
CA PHE A 101 0.83 5.12 4.03
C PHE A 101 2.11 5.96 4.04
N ILE A 102 2.40 6.67 5.14
CA ILE A 102 3.61 7.50 5.24
C ILE A 102 4.86 6.63 5.05
N ILE A 103 4.88 5.43 5.65
CA ILE A 103 5.97 4.47 5.47
C ILE A 103 6.12 4.10 3.98
N TYR A 104 5.04 3.65 3.33
CA TYR A 104 5.08 3.30 1.90
C TYR A 104 5.48 4.49 1.03
N TYR A 105 4.95 5.67 1.31
CA TYR A 105 5.28 6.89 0.59
C TYR A 105 6.77 7.19 0.70
N ASN A 106 7.36 7.15 1.90
CA ASN A 106 8.78 7.43 2.08
C ASN A 106 9.69 6.44 1.33
N TYR A 107 9.36 5.15 1.35
CA TYR A 107 10.16 4.14 0.65
C TYR A 107 10.00 4.19 -0.88
N LEU A 108 8.82 4.56 -1.38
CA LEU A 108 8.52 4.52 -2.82
C LEU A 108 8.71 5.85 -3.53
N ASN A 109 8.66 6.99 -2.84
CA ASN A 109 8.67 8.32 -3.46
C ASN A 109 9.94 8.59 -4.28
N GLY A 110 11.11 8.15 -3.81
CA GLY A 110 12.37 8.29 -4.56
C GLY A 110 12.31 7.55 -5.90
N ILE A 111 11.97 6.26 -5.84
CA ILE A 111 11.90 5.37 -7.01
C ILE A 111 10.77 5.80 -7.95
N PHE A 112 9.65 6.26 -7.40
CA PHE A 112 8.53 6.79 -8.17
C PHE A 112 8.91 8.05 -8.95
N LYS A 113 9.65 8.98 -8.34
CA LYS A 113 10.11 10.19 -9.04
C LYS A 113 11.07 9.87 -10.18
N GLU A 114 11.98 8.92 -9.96
CA GLU A 114 12.88 8.43 -11.01
C GLU A 114 12.08 7.80 -12.16
N HIS A 115 11.13 6.92 -11.84
CA HIS A 115 10.21 6.32 -12.82
C HIS A 115 9.46 7.37 -13.64
N MET A 116 8.92 8.41 -13.00
CA MET A 116 8.21 9.49 -13.70
C MET A 116 9.15 10.35 -14.56
N SER A 117 10.39 10.55 -14.15
CA SER A 117 11.40 11.29 -14.95
C SER A 117 11.78 10.57 -16.25
N LEU A 118 11.65 9.23 -16.27
CA LEU A 118 11.91 8.37 -17.42
C LEU A 118 10.66 8.15 -18.29
N ASN A 119 9.72 9.10 -18.31
CA ASN A 119 8.43 9.00 -19.01
C ASN A 119 7.58 7.79 -18.59
N GLY A 120 7.71 7.37 -17.33
CA GLY A 120 6.90 6.32 -16.74
C GLY A 120 5.41 6.62 -16.76
N LYS A 121 4.58 5.59 -16.97
CA LYS A 121 3.11 5.73 -16.97
C LYS A 121 2.51 5.37 -15.62
N THR A 122 1.52 6.15 -15.17
CA THR A 122 0.69 5.82 -14.01
C THR A 122 -0.58 5.07 -14.42
N GLN A 123 -0.95 4.07 -13.64
CA GLN A 123 -2.21 3.33 -13.74
C GLN A 123 -3.27 3.93 -12.82
N SER A 124 -4.54 3.76 -13.20
CA SER A 124 -5.67 4.19 -12.37
C SER A 124 -5.78 3.30 -11.14
N LEU A 125 -5.88 3.92 -9.96
CA LEU A 125 -6.09 3.24 -8.69
C LEU A 125 -7.58 3.11 -8.32
N VAL A 126 -8.51 3.65 -9.11
CA VAL A 126 -9.93 3.73 -8.69
C VAL A 126 -10.53 2.35 -8.45
N LEU A 127 -10.55 1.49 -9.47
CA LEU A 127 -11.12 0.15 -9.35
C LEU A 127 -10.39 -0.74 -8.34
N PRO A 128 -9.05 -0.91 -8.40
CA PRO A 128 -8.34 -1.74 -7.42
C PRO A 128 -8.41 -1.13 -6.02
N GLY A 129 -8.46 0.19 -5.91
CA GLY A 129 -8.68 0.93 -4.66
C GLY A 129 -9.99 0.56 -4.00
N ILE A 130 -11.11 0.60 -4.75
CA ILE A 130 -12.44 0.22 -4.24
C ILE A 130 -12.44 -1.22 -3.75
N ILE A 131 -11.90 -2.16 -4.54
CA ILE A 131 -11.86 -3.59 -4.18
C ILE A 131 -11.12 -3.78 -2.86
N TRP A 132 -9.89 -3.26 -2.75
CA TRP A 132 -9.08 -3.44 -1.56
C TRP A 132 -9.61 -2.68 -0.35
N CYS A 133 -10.26 -1.52 -0.54
CA CYS A 133 -10.93 -0.83 0.56
C CYS A 133 -12.10 -1.65 1.12
N THR A 134 -12.92 -2.24 0.25
CA THR A 134 -14.03 -3.12 0.67
C THR A 134 -13.50 -4.33 1.45
N ILE A 135 -12.43 -4.96 0.97
CA ILE A 135 -11.77 -6.09 1.66
C ILE A 135 -11.23 -5.63 3.03
N GLY A 136 -10.59 -4.47 3.10
CA GLY A 136 -10.07 -3.92 4.36
C GLY A 136 -11.16 -3.67 5.41
N ILE A 137 -12.28 -3.08 4.98
CA ILE A 137 -13.45 -2.84 5.85
C ILE A 137 -14.05 -4.17 6.33
N ALA A 138 -14.17 -5.16 5.45
CA ALA A 138 -14.68 -6.48 5.83
C ALA A 138 -13.77 -7.16 6.86
N ILE A 139 -12.45 -7.17 6.64
CA ILE A 139 -11.48 -7.75 7.58
C ILE A 139 -11.55 -7.03 8.93
N GLU A 140 -11.65 -5.70 8.93
CA GLU A 140 -11.80 -4.95 10.19
C GLU A 140 -13.07 -5.35 10.93
N PHE A 141 -14.21 -5.43 10.24
CA PHE A 141 -15.46 -5.87 10.85
C PHE A 141 -15.32 -7.27 11.45
N PHE A 142 -14.78 -8.24 10.71
CA PHE A 142 -14.54 -9.59 11.23
C PHE A 142 -13.58 -9.60 12.43
N THR A 143 -12.51 -8.81 12.38
CA THR A 143 -11.51 -8.73 13.46
C THR A 143 -12.14 -8.23 14.76
N ILE A 144 -12.94 -7.16 14.70
CA ILE A 144 -13.61 -6.60 15.88
C ILE A 144 -14.60 -7.62 16.46
N ASN A 145 -15.50 -8.16 15.63
CA ASN A 145 -16.48 -9.14 16.11
C ASN A 145 -15.84 -10.39 16.71
N PHE A 146 -14.76 -10.88 16.10
CA PHE A 146 -14.02 -12.03 16.62
C PHE A 146 -13.39 -11.72 17.98
N ILE A 147 -12.73 -10.57 18.13
CA ILE A 147 -12.13 -10.15 19.40
C ILE A 147 -13.18 -9.94 20.49
N SER A 148 -14.34 -9.37 20.15
CA SER A 148 -15.45 -9.19 21.10
C SER A 148 -16.13 -10.50 21.51
N SER A 149 -15.92 -11.59 20.77
CA SER A 149 -16.52 -12.90 21.05
C SER A 149 -15.67 -13.81 21.95
N ILE A 150 -14.39 -13.48 22.12
CA ILE A 150 -13.44 -14.16 23.01
C ILE A 150 -13.52 -13.50 24.38
#